data_AF-A0A8S8ZFR7-F1
#
_entry.id   AF-A0A8S8ZFR7-F1
#
_cell.length_a   1.000
_cell.length_b   1.000
_cell.length_c   1.000
_cell.angle_alpha   90.00
_cell.angle_beta   90.00
_cell.angle_gamma   90.00
#
_symmetry.space_group_name_H-M   'P 1'
#
loop_
_entity.id
_entity.type
_entity.pdbx_description
1 polymer ?
#
loop_
_entity_poly.entity_id
_entity_poly.type
_entity_poly.pdbx_seq_one_letter_code
_entity_poly.pdbx_strand_id
1 'polypeptide(L)'
;MASSFLSRTCPVELFLKIYNELHTTQDALSFALTCRHINDVWNRNATSILLMLWRRNGKFPGVEEALIAARMTKVVVEAEQAGRLPPTDMHPGDFNVDHGGAPTTSELQSARARHHLACALSVAFCHHNTYLPTDRQWRIDEDCNQISGPPECTPEEPSRMPEWSARVHKDIYRTMIV
;
A
#
# COMPACT_ATOMS: atom_id res chain seq x y z
N MET A 1 17.28 13.10 34.00
CA MET A 1 18.13 12.49 32.95
C MET A 1 17.49 12.49 31.55
N ALA A 2 16.16 12.51 31.40
CA ALA A 2 15.51 12.55 30.08
C ALA A 2 15.62 13.90 29.32
N SER A 3 15.99 14.99 29.99
CA SER A 3 16.03 16.33 29.36
C SER A 3 17.14 16.50 28.33
N SER A 4 18.25 15.77 28.44
CA SER A 4 19.32 15.80 27.45
C SER A 4 18.97 15.04 26.17
N PHE A 5 18.12 14.00 26.27
CA PHE A 5 17.72 13.18 25.13
C PHE A 5 16.81 13.92 24.14
N LEU A 6 15.90 14.75 24.65
CA LEU A 6 15.01 15.59 23.83
C LEU A 6 15.63 16.95 23.47
N SER A 7 16.88 17.19 23.86
CA SER A 7 17.59 18.42 23.55
C SER A 7 18.10 18.41 22.09
N ARG A 8 18.35 19.60 21.54
CA ARG A 8 18.87 19.78 20.17
C ARG A 8 20.25 19.14 19.93
N THR A 9 20.95 18.76 20.99
CA THR A 9 22.27 18.12 20.90
C THR A 9 22.18 16.60 20.74
N CYS A 10 20.97 16.02 20.80
CA CYS A 10 20.78 14.60 20.55
C CYS A 10 21.04 14.26 19.08
N PRO A 11 21.91 13.26 18.79
CA PRO A 11 22.21 12.82 17.42
C PRO A 11 20.97 12.33 16.67
N VAL A 12 20.85 12.70 15.40
CA VAL A 12 19.70 12.34 14.54
C VAL A 12 19.63 10.82 14.34
N GLU A 13 20.79 10.16 14.33
CA GLU A 13 20.95 8.72 14.14
C GLU A 13 20.24 7.92 15.24
N LEU A 14 20.16 8.45 16.47
CA LEU A 14 19.43 7.80 17.57
C LEU A 14 17.92 7.82 17.31
N PHE A 15 17.38 8.94 16.81
CA PHE A 15 15.97 9.00 16.46
C PHE A 15 15.64 8.08 15.29
N LEU A 16 16.51 8.00 14.27
CA LEU A 16 16.33 7.07 13.16
C LEU A 16 16.37 5.61 13.62
N LYS A 17 17.26 5.27 14.57
CA LYS A 17 17.24 3.94 15.21
C LYS A 17 15.95 3.68 15.96
N ILE A 18 15.43 4.65 16.71
CA ILE A 18 14.13 4.50 17.39
C ILE A 18 13.02 4.29 16.38
N TYR A 19 12.96 5.09 15.31
CA TYR A 19 11.99 4.88 14.22
C TYR A 19 12.09 3.47 13.62
N ASN A 20 13.30 2.93 13.48
CA ASN A 20 13.53 1.57 13.02
C ASN A 20 13.06 0.49 13.99
N GLU A 21 12.80 0.79 15.26
CA GLU A 21 12.23 -0.15 16.24
C GLU A 21 10.70 -0.02 16.34
N LEU A 22 10.10 1.02 15.76
CA LEU A 22 8.65 1.18 15.79
C LEU A 22 7.96 0.19 14.85
N HIS A 23 6.75 -0.22 15.24
CA HIS A 23 5.97 -1.22 14.52
C HIS A 23 4.72 -0.64 13.86
N THR A 24 4.34 0.61 14.10
CA THR A 24 3.18 1.19 13.42
C THR A 24 3.46 2.61 12.97
N THR A 25 2.78 3.03 11.91
CA THR A 25 2.82 4.43 11.46
C THR A 25 2.27 5.39 12.52
N GLN A 26 1.35 4.91 13.36
CA GLN A 26 0.80 5.69 14.45
C GLN A 26 1.86 5.93 15.54
N ASP A 27 2.59 4.91 15.95
CA ASP A 27 3.68 5.07 16.93
C ASP A 27 4.76 6.01 16.40
N ALA A 28 5.11 5.89 15.12
CA ALA A 28 6.06 6.78 14.48
C ALA A 28 5.59 8.24 14.47
N LEU A 29 4.30 8.47 14.18
CA LEU A 29 3.72 9.81 14.24
C LEU A 29 3.69 10.33 15.68
N SER A 30 3.25 9.52 16.65
CA SER A 30 3.24 9.89 18.07
C SER A 30 4.64 10.26 18.55
N PHE A 31 5.65 9.50 18.14
CA PHE A 31 7.05 9.81 18.44
C PHE A 31 7.51 11.12 17.78
N ALA A 32 7.17 11.34 16.50
CA ALA A 32 7.46 12.59 15.79
C ALA A 32 6.89 13.82 16.49
N LEU A 33 5.71 13.69 17.08
CA LEU A 33 4.99 14.78 17.74
C LEU A 33 5.50 15.08 19.17
N THR A 34 6.43 14.31 19.71
CA THR A 34 6.93 14.50 21.09
C THR A 34 7.67 15.82 21.29
N CYS A 35 8.50 16.24 20.32
CA CYS A 35 9.20 17.53 20.38
C CYS A 35 9.57 18.04 18.98
N ARG A 36 9.88 19.36 18.90
CA ARG A 36 10.22 20.01 17.63
C ARG A 36 11.43 19.37 16.91
N HIS A 37 12.46 18.98 17.67
CA HIS A 37 13.67 18.38 17.09
C HIS A 37 13.38 17.05 16.41
N ILE A 38 12.59 16.18 17.07
CA ILE A 38 12.18 14.89 16.49
C ILE A 38 11.24 15.12 15.30
N ASN A 39 10.33 16.09 15.38
CA ASN A 39 9.47 16.47 14.25
C ASN A 39 10.29 16.98 13.05
N ASP A 40 11.37 17.73 13.28
CA ASP A 40 12.26 18.19 12.20
C ASP A 40 12.97 17.02 11.53
N VAL A 41 13.40 16.01 12.32
CA VAL A 41 13.95 14.75 11.79
C VAL A 41 12.90 13.97 11.00
N TRP A 42 11.68 13.88 11.52
CA TRP A 42 10.54 13.26 10.84
C TRP A 42 10.30 13.93 9.48
N ASN A 43 10.13 15.25 9.42
CA ASN A 43 9.82 15.94 8.18
C ASN A 43 10.88 15.75 7.08
N ARG A 44 12.14 15.50 7.45
CA ARG A 44 13.22 15.21 6.50
C ARG A 44 13.28 13.76 6.04
N ASN A 45 12.72 12.82 6.82
CA ASN A 45 12.88 11.38 6.61
C ASN A 45 11.54 10.61 6.54
N ALA A 46 10.41 11.31 6.59
CA ALA A 46 9.08 10.72 6.74
C ALA A 46 8.79 9.71 5.64
N THR A 47 9.20 9.99 4.41
CA THR A 47 8.95 9.11 3.28
C THR A 47 9.66 7.76 3.44
N SER A 48 10.95 7.78 3.80
CA SER A 48 11.75 6.59 4.07
C SER A 48 11.23 5.82 5.28
N ILE A 49 10.89 6.52 6.37
CA ILE A 49 10.37 5.91 7.59
C ILE A 49 9.02 5.22 7.32
N LEU A 50 8.10 5.90 6.63
CA LEU A 50 6.79 5.35 6.30
C LEU A 50 6.89 4.13 5.38
N LEU A 51 7.72 4.20 4.32
CA LEU A 51 7.90 3.08 3.42
C LEU A 51 8.49 1.87 4.14
N MET A 52 9.49 2.08 5.00
CA MET A 52 10.06 1.02 5.84
C MET A 52 9.00 0.35 6.73
N LEU A 53 8.16 1.15 7.41
CA LEU A 53 7.08 0.63 8.25
C LEU A 53 6.02 -0.13 7.45
N TRP A 54 5.66 0.35 6.26
CA TRP A 54 4.70 -0.33 5.40
C TRP A 54 5.22 -1.68 4.90
N ARG A 55 6.49 -1.73 4.49
CA ARG A 55 7.17 -2.98 4.10
C ARG A 55 7.21 -4.00 5.24
N ARG A 56 7.49 -3.53 6.46
CA ARG A 56 7.63 -4.41 7.63
C ARG A 56 6.31 -4.95 8.15
N ASN A 57 5.27 -4.11 8.20
CA ASN A 57 4.05 -4.43 8.94
C ASN A 57 3.14 -5.45 8.25
N GLY A 58 3.36 -5.75 6.97
CA GLY A 58 2.54 -6.66 6.17
C GLY A 58 1.10 -6.18 5.91
N LYS A 59 0.63 -5.14 6.62
CA LYS A 59 -0.72 -4.54 6.45
C LYS A 59 -0.91 -3.83 5.12
N PHE A 60 0.18 -3.51 4.43
CA PHE A 60 0.16 -2.95 3.08
C PHE A 60 0.81 -3.96 2.12
N PRO A 61 0.11 -5.04 1.76
CA PRO A 61 0.62 -6.01 0.80
C PRO A 61 0.82 -5.32 -0.55
N GLY A 62 1.93 -5.62 -1.22
CA GLY A 62 2.22 -5.08 -2.55
C GLY A 62 2.51 -3.58 -2.60
N VAL A 63 3.14 -3.02 -1.56
CA VAL A 63 3.47 -1.58 -1.49
C VAL A 63 4.31 -1.09 -2.68
N GLU A 64 5.23 -1.92 -3.19
CA GLU A 64 6.03 -1.58 -4.37
C GLU A 64 5.15 -1.49 -5.61
N GLU A 65 4.28 -2.46 -5.84
CA GLU A 65 3.34 -2.44 -6.95
C GLU A 65 2.38 -1.23 -6.87
N ALA A 66 1.93 -0.86 -5.67
CA ALA A 66 1.13 0.34 -5.46
C ALA A 66 1.90 1.64 -5.76
N LEU A 67 3.20 1.69 -5.45
CA LEU A 67 4.08 2.81 -5.78
C LEU A 67 4.37 2.91 -7.27
N ILE A 68 4.65 1.79 -7.94
CA ILE A 68 4.81 1.71 -9.39
C ILE A 68 3.55 2.21 -10.08
N ALA A 69 2.38 1.69 -9.68
CA ALA A 69 1.09 2.14 -10.20
C ALA A 69 0.90 3.65 -9.98
N ALA A 70 1.27 4.18 -8.80
CA ALA A 70 1.19 5.61 -8.53
C ALA A 70 2.05 6.45 -9.47
N ARG A 71 3.29 6.02 -9.73
CA ARG A 71 4.23 6.69 -10.63
C ARG A 71 3.79 6.63 -12.09
N MET A 72 3.40 5.47 -12.57
CA MET A 72 2.93 5.28 -13.94
C MET A 72 1.67 6.09 -14.22
N THR A 73 0.68 6.05 -13.33
CA THR A 73 -0.51 6.89 -13.49
C THR A 73 -0.17 8.37 -13.53
N LYS A 74 0.81 8.82 -12.73
CA LYS A 74 1.23 10.23 -12.75
C LYS A 74 1.78 10.63 -14.12
N VAL A 75 2.61 9.79 -14.74
CA VAL A 75 3.13 10.03 -16.10
C VAL A 75 1.99 10.13 -17.12
N VAL A 76 1.00 9.23 -17.07
CA VAL A 76 -0.17 9.26 -17.95
C VAL A 76 -0.98 10.54 -17.75
N VAL A 77 -1.26 10.91 -16.50
CA VAL A 77 -2.01 12.12 -16.15
C VAL A 77 -1.26 13.38 -16.61
N GLU A 78 0.06 13.44 -16.46
CA GLU A 78 0.88 14.57 -16.93
C GLU A 78 0.90 14.66 -18.46
N ALA A 79 0.91 13.53 -19.18
CA ALA A 79 0.81 13.51 -20.63
C ALA A 79 -0.56 14.02 -21.11
N GLU A 80 -1.64 13.54 -20.49
CA GLU A 80 -3.02 13.95 -20.77
C GLU A 80 -3.24 15.44 -20.51
N GLN A 81 -2.77 15.96 -19.36
CA GLN A 81 -2.85 17.38 -19.01
C GLN A 81 -2.07 18.26 -20.00
N ALA A 82 -1.00 17.74 -20.60
CA ALA A 82 -0.25 18.42 -21.65
C ALA A 82 -0.88 18.27 -23.04
N GLY A 83 -2.04 17.62 -23.19
CA GLY A 83 -2.69 17.35 -24.47
C GLY A 83 -1.94 16.37 -25.37
N ARG A 84 -1.06 15.55 -24.79
CA ARG A 84 -0.28 14.53 -25.50
C ARG A 84 -0.93 13.16 -25.32
N LEU A 85 -0.68 12.26 -26.26
CA LEU A 85 -1.04 10.86 -26.10
C LEU A 85 -0.23 10.24 -24.95
N PRO A 86 -0.81 9.33 -24.15
CA PRO A 86 -0.08 8.62 -23.13
C PRO A 86 1.06 7.80 -23.75
N PRO A 87 2.22 7.72 -23.09
CA PRO A 87 3.34 6.92 -23.58
C PRO A 87 2.93 5.44 -23.63
N THR A 88 3.18 4.79 -24.77
CA THR A 88 2.84 3.39 -25.01
C THR A 88 3.96 2.41 -24.64
N ASP A 89 5.18 2.92 -24.45
CA ASP A 89 6.35 2.12 -24.10
C ASP A 89 6.80 2.48 -22.69
N MET A 90 6.06 1.96 -21.70
CA MET A 90 6.40 2.09 -20.29
C MET A 90 6.63 0.69 -19.72
N HIS A 91 7.77 0.47 -19.08
CA HIS A 91 7.99 -0.77 -18.35
C HIS A 91 7.85 -0.53 -16.84
N PRO A 92 7.13 -1.41 -16.11
CA PRO A 92 6.95 -1.26 -14.66
C PRO A 92 8.28 -1.17 -13.90
N GLY A 93 9.32 -1.84 -14.41
CA GLY A 93 10.67 -1.82 -13.84
C GLY A 93 11.31 -0.44 -13.79
N ASP A 94 10.96 0.45 -14.71
CA ASP A 94 11.51 1.83 -14.78
C ASP A 94 11.06 2.68 -13.59
N PHE A 95 9.97 2.29 -12.93
CA PHE A 95 9.33 3.03 -11.84
C PHE A 95 9.61 2.43 -10.46
N ASN A 96 10.43 1.38 -10.37
CA ASN A 96 10.86 0.80 -9.10
C ASN A 96 11.58 1.83 -8.23
N VAL A 97 11.59 1.63 -6.91
CA VAL A 97 12.32 2.49 -5.97
C VAL A 97 13.82 2.53 -6.28
N ASP A 98 14.38 1.44 -6.79
CA ASP A 98 15.82 1.34 -7.13
C ASP A 98 16.20 2.20 -8.35
N HIS A 99 15.29 2.40 -9.31
CA HIS A 99 15.55 3.17 -10.53
C HIS A 99 14.97 4.60 -10.46
N GLY A 100 13.80 4.77 -9.84
CA GLY A 100 13.08 6.05 -9.73
C GLY A 100 13.44 6.88 -8.50
N GLY A 101 14.38 6.42 -7.67
CA GLY A 101 14.81 7.13 -6.45
C GLY A 101 13.80 7.06 -5.30
N ALA A 102 14.15 7.73 -4.20
CA ALA A 102 13.35 7.76 -2.98
C ALA A 102 11.95 8.35 -3.24
N PRO A 103 10.88 7.74 -2.69
CA PRO A 103 9.54 8.18 -2.96
C PRO A 103 9.26 9.56 -2.37
N THR A 104 8.53 10.37 -3.10
CA THR A 104 8.01 11.66 -2.65
C THR A 104 6.75 11.49 -1.79
N THR A 105 6.39 12.52 -1.02
CA THR A 105 5.19 12.49 -0.19
C THR A 105 3.91 12.30 -1.02
N SER A 106 3.83 12.91 -2.21
CA SER A 106 2.67 12.76 -3.10
C SER A 106 2.57 11.34 -3.67
N GLU A 107 3.71 10.70 -3.98
CA GLU A 107 3.73 9.29 -4.39
C GLU A 107 3.22 8.36 -3.28
N LEU A 108 3.66 8.57 -2.02
CA LEU A 108 3.18 7.77 -0.89
C LEU A 108 1.68 7.98 -0.62
N GLN A 109 1.18 9.22 -0.75
CA GLN A 109 -0.26 9.49 -0.63
C GLN A 109 -1.05 8.77 -1.72
N SER A 110 -0.56 8.83 -2.97
CA SER A 110 -1.17 8.20 -4.13
C SER A 110 -1.15 6.66 -4.03
N ALA A 111 -0.06 6.07 -3.53
CA ALA A 111 0.03 4.64 -3.24
C ALA A 111 -0.94 4.23 -2.12
N ARG A 112 -1.03 5.03 -1.04
CA ARG A 112 -1.99 4.78 0.06
C ARG A 112 -3.44 4.86 -0.41
N ALA A 113 -3.78 5.80 -1.29
CA ALA A 113 -5.12 5.89 -1.87
C ALA A 113 -5.48 4.62 -2.67
N ARG A 114 -4.53 4.10 -3.48
CA ARG A 114 -4.70 2.82 -4.18
C ARG A 114 -4.85 1.64 -3.22
N HIS A 115 -4.13 1.65 -2.11
CA HIS A 115 -4.31 0.64 -1.09
C HIS A 115 -5.71 0.65 -0.47
N HIS A 116 -6.25 1.82 -0.16
CA HIS A 116 -7.64 1.94 0.30
C HIS A 116 -8.64 1.43 -0.74
N LEU A 117 -8.42 1.73 -2.03
CA LEU A 117 -9.23 1.18 -3.11
C LEU A 117 -9.13 -0.35 -3.18
N ALA A 118 -7.92 -0.91 -3.07
CA ALA A 118 -7.72 -2.36 -3.07
C ALA A 118 -8.40 -3.04 -1.87
N CYS A 119 -8.35 -2.44 -0.68
CA CYS A 119 -9.11 -2.92 0.48
C CYS A 119 -10.61 -2.93 0.17
N ALA A 120 -11.16 -1.84 -0.36
CA ALA A 120 -12.59 -1.75 -0.68
C ALA A 120 -13.02 -2.81 -1.70
N LEU A 121 -12.22 -3.01 -2.76
CA LEU A 121 -12.46 -4.03 -3.78
C LEU A 121 -12.34 -5.46 -3.21
N SER A 122 -11.37 -5.72 -2.34
CA SER A 122 -11.24 -7.03 -1.68
C SER A 122 -12.47 -7.38 -0.83
N VAL A 123 -13.02 -6.40 -0.11
CA VAL A 123 -14.26 -6.56 0.67
C VAL A 123 -15.43 -6.82 -0.28
N ALA A 124 -15.51 -6.08 -1.38
CA ALA A 124 -16.52 -6.32 -2.40
C ALA A 124 -16.42 -7.74 -3.00
N PHE A 125 -15.23 -8.25 -3.27
CA PHE A 125 -15.03 -9.62 -3.74
C PHE A 125 -15.40 -10.69 -2.71
N CYS A 126 -15.28 -10.40 -1.41
CA CYS A 126 -15.73 -11.30 -0.35
C CYS A 126 -17.27 -11.35 -0.20
N HIS A 127 -17.97 -10.24 -0.49
CA HIS A 127 -19.40 -10.12 -0.19
C HIS A 127 -20.31 -10.14 -1.41
N HIS A 128 -19.81 -9.88 -2.61
CA HIS A 128 -20.60 -9.95 -3.82
C HIS A 128 -20.35 -11.26 -4.54
N ASN A 129 -21.43 -11.96 -4.86
CA ASN A 129 -21.44 -13.07 -5.80
C ASN A 129 -21.14 -12.52 -7.20
N THR A 130 -19.89 -12.17 -7.44
CA THR A 130 -19.37 -11.89 -8.77
C THR A 130 -19.31 -13.23 -9.46
N TYR A 131 -20.41 -13.58 -10.15
CA TYR A 131 -20.44 -14.74 -11.02
C TYR A 131 -19.23 -14.64 -11.94
N LEU A 132 -18.24 -15.49 -11.66
CA LEU A 132 -17.15 -15.71 -12.59
C LEU A 132 -17.78 -16.20 -13.90
N PRO A 133 -17.12 -15.96 -15.05
CA PRO A 133 -17.59 -16.50 -16.31
C PRO A 133 -17.82 -18.01 -16.16
N THR A 134 -18.82 -18.55 -16.87
CA THR A 134 -19.40 -19.89 -16.63
C THR A 134 -18.36 -21.03 -16.70
N ASP A 135 -17.20 -20.78 -17.29
CA ASP A 135 -16.05 -21.68 -17.39
C ASP A 135 -15.22 -21.81 -16.10
N ARG A 136 -15.46 -20.94 -15.11
CA ARG A 136 -14.79 -20.92 -13.79
C ARG A 136 -15.77 -20.95 -12.62
N GLN A 137 -16.93 -21.57 -12.80
CA GLN A 137 -17.76 -21.94 -11.66
C GLN A 137 -16.92 -22.85 -10.75
N TRP A 138 -16.47 -22.28 -9.62
CA TRP A 138 -16.10 -23.09 -8.46
C TRP A 138 -17.22 -24.10 -8.28
N ARG A 139 -16.89 -25.36 -8.01
CA ARG A 139 -17.87 -26.39 -7.66
C ARG A 139 -18.70 -25.86 -6.49
N ILE A 140 -19.80 -25.20 -6.81
CA ILE A 140 -20.91 -25.05 -5.91
C ILE A 140 -21.43 -26.47 -5.88
N ASP A 141 -21.12 -27.20 -4.80
CA ASP A 141 -21.74 -28.49 -4.53
C ASP A 141 -23.24 -28.32 -4.81
N GLU A 142 -23.79 -29.19 -5.66
CA GLU A 142 -25.14 -29.09 -6.22
C GLU A 142 -26.25 -29.02 -5.15
N ASP A 143 -25.87 -29.24 -3.88
CA ASP A 143 -26.71 -29.12 -2.68
C ASP A 143 -26.92 -27.67 -2.19
N CYS A 144 -26.17 -26.67 -2.69
CA CYS A 144 -26.35 -25.26 -2.32
C CYS A 144 -27.42 -24.52 -3.15
N ASN A 145 -28.32 -25.25 -3.80
CA ASN A 145 -29.41 -24.68 -4.61
C ASN A 145 -30.51 -23.98 -3.80
N GLN A 146 -30.34 -23.81 -2.50
CA GLN A 146 -31.21 -22.99 -1.67
C GLN A 146 -30.34 -22.22 -0.68
N ILE A 147 -30.13 -20.92 -0.92
CA ILE A 147 -30.28 -19.83 0.06
C ILE A 147 -30.13 -18.52 -0.72
N SER A 148 -31.20 -17.74 -0.71
CA SER A 148 -31.23 -16.33 -1.08
C SER A 148 -30.33 -15.53 -0.13
N GLY A 149 -29.09 -15.29 -0.53
CA GLY A 149 -28.15 -14.42 0.20
C GLY A 149 -26.78 -14.47 -0.47
N PRO A 150 -25.98 -13.39 -0.42
CA PRO A 150 -24.58 -13.49 -0.77
C PRO A 150 -23.97 -14.61 0.09
N PRO A 151 -23.19 -15.55 -0.47
CA PRO A 151 -22.59 -16.59 0.33
C PRO A 151 -21.75 -15.93 1.42
N GLU A 152 -22.10 -16.16 2.69
CA GLU A 152 -21.26 -15.78 3.86
C GLU A 152 -19.96 -16.60 3.92
N CYS A 153 -19.60 -17.29 2.83
CA CYS A 153 -18.38 -18.06 2.72
C CYS A 153 -17.27 -17.15 2.24
N THR A 154 -16.20 -17.05 3.02
CA THR A 154 -14.98 -16.39 2.59
C THR A 154 -14.47 -17.03 1.29
N PRO A 155 -13.84 -16.26 0.38
CA PRO A 155 -13.41 -16.76 -0.92
C PRO A 155 -12.35 -17.88 -0.82
N GLU A 156 -11.70 -18.02 0.32
CA GLU A 156 -10.73 -19.06 0.65
C GLU A 156 -10.88 -19.48 2.12
N GLU A 157 -10.21 -20.56 2.51
CA GLU A 157 -10.09 -20.97 3.91
C GLU A 157 -9.47 -19.87 4.79
N PRO A 158 -9.89 -19.71 6.07
CA PRO A 158 -9.37 -18.67 6.96
C PRO A 158 -7.83 -18.65 7.09
N SER A 159 -7.19 -19.81 7.01
CA SER A 159 -5.73 -19.97 7.04
C SER A 159 -5.04 -19.39 5.80
N ARG A 160 -5.73 -19.37 4.65
CA ARG A 160 -5.23 -18.89 3.34
C ARG A 160 -5.66 -17.45 3.02
N MET A 161 -6.58 -16.88 3.79
CA MET A 161 -7.06 -15.50 3.62
C MET A 161 -5.96 -14.43 3.58
N PRO A 162 -4.88 -14.50 4.41
CA PRO A 162 -3.79 -13.52 4.31
C PRO A 162 -3.05 -13.57 2.96
N GLU A 163 -2.83 -14.78 2.43
CA GLU A 163 -2.20 -14.98 1.13
C GLU A 163 -3.12 -14.53 -0.01
N TRP A 164 -4.40 -14.90 0.06
CA TRP A 164 -5.42 -14.46 -0.89
C TRP A 164 -5.50 -12.94 -0.96
N SER A 165 -5.60 -12.27 0.20
CA SER A 165 -5.66 -10.81 0.27
C SER A 165 -4.41 -10.17 -0.34
N ALA A 166 -3.22 -10.70 -0.04
CA ALA A 166 -1.98 -10.20 -0.61
C ALA A 166 -1.92 -10.33 -2.15
N ARG A 167 -2.40 -11.45 -2.70
CA ARG A 167 -2.47 -11.68 -4.16
C ARG A 167 -3.47 -10.74 -4.81
N VAL A 168 -4.68 -10.65 -4.28
CA VAL A 168 -5.74 -9.77 -4.80
C VAL A 168 -5.29 -8.31 -4.84
N HIS A 169 -4.64 -7.82 -3.77
CA HIS A 169 -4.11 -6.46 -3.75
C HIS A 169 -3.07 -6.23 -4.85
N LYS A 170 -2.10 -7.15 -5.01
CA LYS A 170 -1.09 -7.06 -6.07
C LYS A 170 -1.73 -7.05 -7.45
N ASP A 171 -2.72 -7.91 -7.68
CA ASP A 171 -3.40 -7.98 -8.98
C ASP A 171 -4.21 -6.72 -9.27
N ILE A 172 -4.89 -6.16 -8.26
CA ILE A 172 -5.56 -4.85 -8.38
C ILE A 172 -4.54 -3.77 -8.77
N TYR A 173 -3.37 -3.70 -8.12
CA TYR A 173 -2.36 -2.72 -8.50
C TYR A 173 -1.84 -2.93 -9.93
N ARG A 174 -1.67 -4.19 -10.35
CA ARG A 174 -1.28 -4.53 -11.72
C ARG A 174 -2.31 -4.13 -12.76
N THR A 175 -3.61 -4.18 -12.45
CA THR A 175 -4.63 -3.66 -13.39
C THR A 175 -4.52 -2.15 -13.63
N MET A 176 -3.82 -1.42 -12.74
CA MET A 176 -3.54 0.02 -12.90
C MET A 176 -2.19 0.28 -13.58
N ILE A 177 -1.44 -0.78 -13.86
CA ILE A 177 -0.16 -0.79 -14.58
C ILE A 177 -0.47 -1.36 -15.96
N VAL A 178 -0.92 -0.51 -16.89
CA VAL A 178 -1.28 -0.88 -18.27
C VAL A 178 -0.35 -0.16 -19.24
#